data_AF-A0A7X9DR57-F1
#
_entry.id   AF-A0A7X9DR57-F1
#
_cell.length_a   1.000
_cell.length_b   1.000
_cell.length_c   1.000
_cell.angle_alpha   90.00
_cell.angle_beta   90.00
_cell.angle_gamma   90.00
#
_symmetry.space_group_name_H-M   'P 1'
#
loop_
_entity.id
_entity.type
_entity.pdbx_description
1 polymer ?
#
loop_
_entity_poly.entity_id
_entity_poly.type
_entity_poly.pdbx_seq_one_letter_code
_entity_poly.pdbx_strand_id
1 'polypeptide(L)'
;ISFGLTGSAYQFKFAGNFMPRDSDNFLMGLNRSVFVPDAAFGMFVLNYHYYAGFSVDQLLESYIKIDNTKQLQNLRLRRIYYLTSGYHIITGNPAYELEPSFLLKTSDKMNVQIDFSFKLYYKDDYWAGISFRTDKSIILLGGIRANRLYFGYAFDYNLTNITRYTYGSHELMVALKFGDSARRYRWLLRY
;
A
#
# COMPACT_ATOMS: atom_id res chain seq x y z
N ILE A 1 13.65 16.29 7.20
CA ILE A 1 12.93 15.21 7.92
C ILE A 1 11.53 15.73 8.16
N SER A 2 10.52 14.90 7.89
CA SER A 2 9.11 15.22 8.05
C SER A 2 8.44 14.16 8.92
N PHE A 3 7.43 14.56 9.68
CA PHE A 3 6.61 13.69 10.51
C PHE A 3 5.15 13.82 10.11
N GLY A 4 4.39 12.74 10.22
CA GLY A 4 2.97 12.68 9.92
C GLY A 4 2.21 11.90 10.99
N LEU A 5 1.02 12.39 11.31
CA LEU A 5 0.04 11.72 12.16
C LEU A 5 -1.28 11.67 11.40
N THR A 6 -1.91 10.51 11.41
CA THR A 6 -3.18 10.26 10.71
C THR A 6 -4.18 9.72 11.72
N GLY A 7 -5.38 10.30 11.76
CA GLY A 7 -6.55 9.68 12.38
C GLY A 7 -7.40 9.03 11.30
N SER A 8 -7.75 7.77 11.47
CA SER A 8 -8.60 7.01 10.54
C SER A 8 -9.77 6.40 11.28
N ALA A 9 -10.83 6.07 10.55
CA ALA A 9 -11.92 5.31 11.09
C ALA A 9 -12.49 4.38 10.03
N TYR A 10 -12.73 3.13 10.41
CA TYR A 10 -13.27 2.10 9.54
C TYR A 10 -14.73 1.83 9.90
N GLN A 11 -15.57 1.71 8.88
CA GLN A 11 -16.94 1.24 9.03
C GLN A 11 -17.11 -0.09 8.31
N PHE A 12 -17.35 -1.15 9.07
CA PHE A 12 -17.66 -2.47 8.51
C PHE A 12 -19.15 -2.71 8.56
N LYS A 13 -19.75 -3.00 7.40
CA LYS A 13 -21.14 -3.46 7.31
C LYS A 13 -21.14 -4.91 6.87
N PHE A 14 -21.59 -5.77 7.76
CA PHE A 14 -21.91 -7.15 7.41
C PHE A 14 -23.38 -7.18 6.97
N ALA A 15 -23.64 -7.76 5.81
CA ALA A 15 -24.99 -7.95 5.28
C ALA A 15 -25.10 -9.39 4.84
N GLY A 16 -25.54 -10.26 5.76
CA GLY A 16 -25.82 -11.66 5.46
C GLY A 16 -27.32 -11.88 5.35
N ASN A 17 -27.86 -12.00 4.14
CA ASN A 17 -29.14 -12.70 3.92
C ASN A 17 -28.83 -14.19 3.76
N PHE A 18 -28.34 -14.81 4.83
CA PHE A 18 -28.23 -16.26 4.90
C PHE A 18 -29.56 -16.78 5.43
N MET A 19 -30.37 -17.40 4.56
CA MET A 19 -31.50 -18.21 5.02
C MET A 19 -30.92 -19.52 5.56
N PRO A 20 -30.97 -19.78 6.88
CA PRO A 20 -30.49 -21.04 7.42
C PRO A 20 -31.45 -22.15 6.97
N ARG A 21 -30.90 -23.27 6.48
CA ARG A 21 -31.69 -24.50 6.27
C ARG A 21 -32.04 -25.20 7.59
N ASP A 22 -31.30 -24.86 8.66
CA ASP A 22 -31.51 -25.36 10.02
C ASP A 22 -31.56 -24.19 11.00
N SER A 23 -32.42 -24.30 12.02
CA SER A 23 -32.83 -23.30 13.01
C SER A 23 -31.72 -22.79 13.96
N ASP A 24 -30.49 -22.66 13.48
CA ASP A 24 -29.37 -22.14 14.25
C ASP A 24 -29.40 -20.60 14.20
N ASN A 25 -29.83 -20.01 15.32
CA ASN A 25 -30.06 -18.57 15.52
C ASN A 25 -28.76 -17.72 15.48
N PHE A 26 -27.63 -18.30 15.03
CA PHE A 26 -26.32 -17.66 14.98
C PHE A 26 -26.17 -16.67 13.81
N LEU A 27 -26.99 -16.82 12.76
CA LEU A 27 -26.89 -16.02 11.52
C LEU A 27 -28.02 -15.00 11.34
N MET A 28 -29.09 -15.08 12.14
CA MET A 28 -30.21 -14.13 12.13
C MET A 28 -29.89 -12.91 13.00
N GLY A 29 -29.20 -11.91 12.44
CA GLY A 29 -28.96 -10.64 13.13
C GLY A 29 -27.74 -9.83 12.67
N LEU A 30 -26.95 -10.35 11.73
CA LEU A 30 -25.72 -9.70 11.24
C LEU A 30 -26.01 -8.56 10.24
N ASN A 31 -26.91 -7.62 10.59
CA ASN A 31 -27.04 -6.33 9.93
C ASN A 31 -26.59 -5.23 10.90
N ARG A 32 -25.32 -5.29 11.31
CA ARG A 32 -24.72 -4.33 12.22
C ARG A 32 -23.54 -3.64 11.55
N SER A 33 -23.45 -2.34 11.79
CA SER A 33 -22.32 -1.50 11.42
C SER A 33 -21.37 -1.42 12.60
N VAL A 34 -20.11 -1.77 12.41
CA VAL A 34 -19.06 -1.61 13.43
C VAL A 34 -18.18 -0.43 13.03
N PHE A 35 -18.07 0.55 13.92
CA PHE A 35 -17.19 1.70 13.76
C PHE A 35 -15.90 1.48 14.57
N VAL A 36 -14.76 1.59 13.90
CA VAL A 36 -13.45 1.28 14.48
C VAL A 36 -12.52 2.45 14.23
N PRO A 37 -12.33 3.34 15.23
CA PRO A 37 -11.36 4.43 15.11
C PRO A 37 -9.95 3.87 15.21
N ASP A 38 -9.00 4.53 14.56
CA ASP A 38 -7.61 4.14 14.53
C ASP A 38 -6.69 5.34 14.28
N ALA A 39 -5.40 5.15 14.46
CA ALA A 39 -4.39 6.15 14.19
C ALA A 39 -3.15 5.53 13.56
N ALA A 40 -2.44 6.33 12.78
CA ALA A 40 -1.16 5.98 12.19
C ALA A 40 -0.14 7.10 12.41
N PHE A 41 1.13 6.73 12.43
CA PHE A 41 2.26 7.65 12.54
C PHE A 41 3.30 7.33 11.47
N GLY A 42 3.93 8.36 10.92
CA GLY A 42 5.01 8.21 9.94
C GLY A 42 6.11 9.24 10.13
N MET A 43 7.33 8.84 9.81
CA MET A 43 8.47 9.72 9.65
C MET A 43 9.13 9.46 8.30
N PHE A 44 9.61 10.52 7.66
CA PHE A 44 10.21 10.45 6.34
C PHE A 44 11.42 11.38 6.24
N VAL A 45 12.52 10.85 5.73
CA VAL A 45 13.73 11.59 5.38
C VAL A 45 13.84 11.59 3.88
N LEU A 46 13.93 12.78 3.30
CA LEU A 46 14.10 12.97 1.86
C LEU A 46 15.36 13.79 1.64
N ASN A 47 16.21 13.29 0.75
CA ASN A 47 17.37 13.97 0.20
C ASN A 47 17.25 13.91 -1.34
N TYR A 48 18.13 14.63 -2.02
CA TYR A 48 18.20 14.64 -3.48
C TYR A 48 18.50 13.25 -4.07
N HIS A 49 19.33 12.44 -3.40
CA HIS A 49 19.72 11.11 -3.90
C HIS A 49 19.03 9.94 -3.20
N TYR A 50 18.41 10.14 -2.05
CA TYR A 50 17.86 9.01 -1.30
C TYR A 50 16.67 9.46 -0.45
N TYR A 51 15.84 8.48 -0.12
CA TYR A 51 14.78 8.64 0.85
C TYR A 51 14.72 7.43 1.76
N ALA A 52 14.26 7.65 2.98
CA ALA A 52 13.98 6.59 3.93
C ALA A 52 12.79 6.99 4.79
N GLY A 53 11.93 6.03 5.11
CA GLY A 53 10.73 6.28 5.88
C GLY A 53 10.42 5.11 6.80
N PHE A 54 9.82 5.45 7.94
CA PHE A 54 9.26 4.48 8.87
C PHE A 54 7.84 4.90 9.19
N SER A 55 6.89 3.97 9.13
CA SER A 55 5.52 4.23 9.54
C SER A 55 4.92 3.05 10.30
N VAL A 56 3.92 3.36 11.11
CA VAL A 56 3.15 2.39 11.88
C VAL A 56 1.68 2.69 11.67
N ASP A 57 0.96 1.71 11.13
CA ASP A 57 -0.50 1.71 11.05
C ASP A 57 -1.07 0.96 12.26
N GLN A 58 -2.37 1.17 12.54
CA GLN A 58 -3.09 0.42 13.57
C GLN A 58 -2.56 0.67 14.99
N LEU A 59 -2.16 1.91 15.30
CA LEU A 59 -1.57 2.29 16.59
C LEU A 59 -2.49 1.97 17.78
N LEU A 60 -3.79 2.20 17.62
CA LEU A 60 -4.79 2.00 18.68
C LEU A 60 -5.10 0.50 18.91
N GLU A 61 -4.69 -0.36 17.98
CA GLU A 61 -4.99 -1.78 17.95
C GLU A 61 -6.46 -2.11 18.27
N SER A 62 -7.36 -1.34 17.66
CA SER A 62 -8.79 -1.37 17.95
C SER A 62 -9.42 -2.73 17.64
N TYR A 63 -10.43 -3.09 18.44
CA TYR A 63 -11.17 -4.34 18.29
C TYR A 63 -12.39 -4.15 17.38
N ILE A 64 -12.54 -5.04 16.41
CA ILE A 64 -13.76 -5.15 15.61
C ILE A 64 -14.77 -5.99 16.41
N LYS A 65 -15.67 -5.32 17.12
CA LYS A 65 -16.71 -5.98 17.92
C LYS A 65 -17.95 -6.26 17.08
N ILE A 66 -18.03 -7.47 16.52
CA ILE A 66 -19.14 -7.89 15.64
C ILE A 66 -20.33 -8.44 16.47
N ASP A 67 -20.09 -9.00 17.67
CA ASP A 67 -21.14 -9.48 18.58
C ASP A 67 -20.74 -9.52 20.07
N ASN A 68 -21.72 -9.65 20.98
CA ASN A 68 -21.57 -9.83 22.43
C ASN A 68 -21.19 -11.27 22.83
N THR A 69 -21.15 -12.22 21.90
CA THR A 69 -20.63 -13.56 22.15
C THR A 69 -19.10 -13.54 22.21
N LYS A 70 -18.53 -14.10 23.29
CA LYS A 70 -17.09 -14.07 23.63
C LYS A 70 -16.14 -14.58 22.52
N GLN A 71 -16.64 -15.29 21.51
CA GLN A 71 -15.82 -15.90 20.46
C GLN A 71 -15.48 -14.96 19.28
N LEU A 72 -16.31 -13.96 18.98
CA LEU A 72 -16.05 -12.98 17.90
C LEU A 72 -15.47 -11.64 18.39
N GLN A 73 -15.26 -11.49 19.71
CA GLN A 73 -14.69 -10.29 20.33
C GLN A 73 -13.18 -10.10 20.09
N ASN A 74 -12.52 -11.03 19.39
CA ASN A 74 -11.05 -11.10 19.33
C ASN A 74 -10.44 -10.68 17.98
N LEU A 75 -11.23 -10.10 17.06
CA LEU A 75 -10.69 -9.52 15.82
C LEU A 75 -10.02 -8.18 16.13
N ARG A 76 -8.74 -8.23 16.49
CA ARG A 76 -7.90 -7.07 16.79
C ARG A 76 -7.18 -6.61 15.52
N LEU A 77 -7.30 -5.33 15.17
CA LEU A 77 -6.40 -4.67 14.23
C LEU A 77 -5.02 -4.64 14.88
N ARG A 78 -4.01 -5.25 14.27
CA ARG A 78 -2.66 -5.38 14.86
C ARG A 78 -1.74 -4.39 14.20
N ARG A 79 -0.79 -3.85 14.95
CA ARG A 79 0.15 -2.88 14.40
C ARG A 79 0.88 -3.49 13.22
N ILE A 80 1.00 -2.68 12.17
CA ILE A 80 1.81 -3.01 11.01
C ILE A 80 2.88 -1.93 10.91
N TYR A 81 4.12 -2.36 10.95
CA TYR A 81 5.28 -1.50 10.82
C TYR A 81 5.78 -1.60 9.39
N TYR A 82 6.06 -0.44 8.82
CA TYR A 82 6.64 -0.30 7.49
C TYR A 82 7.97 0.42 7.60
N LEU A 83 8.96 -0.10 6.88
CA LEU A 83 10.25 0.53 6.66
C LEU A 83 10.48 0.60 5.16
N THR A 84 10.62 1.80 4.62
CA THR A 84 10.88 2.03 3.20
C THR A 84 12.18 2.77 3.00
N SER A 85 12.89 2.46 1.93
CA SER A 85 14.07 3.20 1.52
C SER A 85 14.26 3.08 0.01
N GLY A 86 14.88 4.09 -0.58
CA GLY A 86 15.25 4.07 -1.99
C GLY A 86 16.34 5.09 -2.31
N TYR A 87 16.98 4.88 -3.45
CA TYR A 87 18.10 5.70 -3.91
C TYR A 87 17.92 6.06 -5.38
N HIS A 88 18.08 7.34 -5.70
CA HIS A 88 18.03 7.90 -7.04
C HIS A 88 19.44 7.95 -7.62
N ILE A 89 19.72 7.05 -8.57
CA ILE A 89 20.99 6.98 -9.28
C ILE A 89 20.86 7.80 -10.55
N ILE A 90 21.47 8.98 -10.52
CA ILE A 90 21.63 9.83 -11.70
C ILE A 90 22.69 9.20 -12.58
N THR A 91 22.30 8.80 -13.79
CA THR A 91 23.25 8.21 -14.74
C THR A 91 24.10 9.29 -15.41
N GLY A 92 25.13 8.89 -16.16
CA GLY A 92 25.92 9.84 -16.98
C GLY A 92 25.09 10.55 -18.06
N ASN A 93 23.88 10.07 -18.34
CA ASN A 93 22.92 10.71 -19.24
C ASN A 93 21.73 11.24 -18.42
N PRO A 94 21.48 12.57 -18.40
CA PRO A 94 20.40 13.16 -17.61
C PRO A 94 18.99 12.74 -18.07
N ALA A 95 18.87 12.07 -19.22
CA ALA A 95 17.61 11.48 -19.65
C ALA A 95 17.24 10.19 -18.89
N TYR A 96 18.19 9.54 -18.20
CA TYR A 96 17.95 8.28 -17.50
C TYR A 96 18.29 8.36 -16.02
N GLU A 97 17.40 7.79 -15.21
CA GLU A 97 17.58 7.70 -13.77
C GLU A 97 17.06 6.35 -13.26
N LEU A 98 17.81 5.73 -12.35
CA LEU A 98 17.46 4.44 -11.77
C LEU A 98 17.09 4.62 -10.31
N GLU A 99 16.02 3.96 -9.88
CA GLU A 99 15.53 3.98 -8.50
C GLU A 99 15.38 2.55 -7.98
N PRO A 100 16.45 1.93 -7.47
CA PRO A 100 16.32 0.81 -6.54
C PRO A 100 15.66 1.28 -5.24
N SER A 101 14.69 0.50 -4.76
CA SER A 101 14.01 0.72 -3.50
C SER A 101 13.60 -0.59 -2.85
N PHE A 102 13.32 -0.54 -1.56
CA PHE A 102 12.68 -1.64 -0.87
C PHE A 102 11.62 -1.15 0.11
N LEU A 103 10.70 -2.04 0.43
CA LEU A 103 9.68 -1.87 1.45
C LEU A 103 9.67 -3.14 2.31
N LEU A 104 9.95 -2.99 3.59
CA LEU A 104 9.74 -4.03 4.59
C LEU A 104 8.42 -3.74 5.30
N LYS A 105 7.59 -4.77 5.39
CA LYS A 105 6.33 -4.78 6.14
C LYS A 105 6.42 -5.88 7.19
N THR A 106 6.10 -5.56 8.44
CA THR A 106 6.02 -6.56 9.52
C THR A 106 4.85 -6.27 10.44
N SER A 107 4.35 -7.30 11.10
CA SER A 107 3.29 -7.19 12.11
C SER A 107 3.80 -7.64 13.48
N ASP A 108 3.04 -7.40 14.54
CA ASP A 108 3.39 -7.85 15.90
C ASP A 108 3.62 -9.37 16.03
N LYS A 109 3.18 -10.17 15.06
CA LYS A 109 3.42 -11.63 14.99
C LYS A 109 4.68 -12.02 14.20
N MET A 110 5.53 -11.05 13.81
CA MET A 110 6.74 -11.26 13.02
C MET A 110 6.48 -11.88 11.63
N ASN A 111 5.30 -11.64 11.05
CA ASN A 111 5.06 -11.93 9.64
C ASN A 111 5.76 -10.86 8.80
N VAL A 112 7.01 -11.13 8.42
CA VAL A 112 7.85 -10.22 7.63
C VAL A 112 7.61 -10.45 6.13
N GLN A 113 7.35 -9.37 5.41
CA GLN A 113 7.28 -9.32 3.96
C GLN A 113 8.22 -8.21 3.49
N ILE A 114 9.02 -8.50 2.46
CA ILE A 114 9.93 -7.53 1.87
C ILE A 114 9.64 -7.47 0.36
N ASP A 115 9.50 -6.25 -0.14
CA ASP A 115 9.28 -5.92 -1.54
C ASP A 115 10.53 -5.17 -2.02
N PHE A 116 11.25 -5.75 -2.98
CA PHE A 116 12.37 -5.09 -3.64
C PHE A 116 11.90 -4.58 -4.99
N SER A 117 12.08 -3.28 -5.24
CA SER A 117 11.63 -2.65 -6.49
C SER A 117 12.77 -1.96 -7.20
N PHE A 118 12.74 -2.02 -8.51
CA PHE A 118 13.68 -1.30 -9.37
C PHE A 118 12.87 -0.56 -10.43
N LYS A 119 13.02 0.76 -10.49
CA LYS A 119 12.40 1.61 -11.51
C LYS A 119 13.45 2.33 -12.34
N LEU A 120 13.16 2.49 -13.62
CA LEU A 120 13.89 3.31 -14.58
C LEU A 120 12.98 4.46 -14.99
N TYR A 121 13.47 5.68 -14.89
CA TYR A 121 12.83 6.87 -15.43
C TYR A 121 13.51 7.29 -16.72
N TYR A 122 12.71 7.71 -17.70
CA TYR A 122 13.17 8.29 -18.95
C TYR A 122 12.57 9.69 -19.15
N LYS A 123 13.45 10.70 -19.26
CA LYS A 123 13.11 12.13 -19.43
C LYS A 123 12.08 12.66 -18.43
N ASP A 124 12.02 12.09 -17.24
CA ASP A 124 11.02 12.39 -16.20
C ASP A 124 9.55 12.10 -16.58
N ASP A 125 9.26 11.76 -17.83
CA ASP A 125 7.90 11.59 -18.34
C ASP A 125 7.49 10.12 -18.44
N TYR A 126 8.44 9.21 -18.56
CA TYR A 126 8.17 7.78 -18.66
C TYR A 126 8.87 7.05 -17.54
N TRP A 127 8.24 5.99 -17.05
CA TRP A 127 8.87 5.11 -16.09
C TRP A 127 8.44 3.67 -16.32
N ALA A 128 9.35 2.75 -16.05
CA ALA A 128 9.10 1.33 -16.08
C ALA A 128 9.84 0.69 -14.91
N GLY A 129 9.33 -0.41 -14.39
CA GLY A 129 9.95 -1.07 -13.27
C GLY A 129 9.50 -2.49 -13.05
N ILE A 130 10.22 -3.16 -12.16
CA ILE A 130 9.91 -4.50 -11.69
C ILE A 130 9.99 -4.49 -10.17
N SER A 131 9.08 -5.22 -9.53
CA SER A 131 9.10 -5.46 -8.10
C SER A 131 9.06 -6.96 -7.83
N PHE A 132 9.85 -7.40 -6.86
CA PHE A 132 9.86 -8.76 -6.36
C PHE A 132 9.47 -8.76 -4.90
N ARG A 133 8.44 -9.53 -4.58
CA ARG A 133 7.90 -9.68 -3.23
C ARG A 133 8.28 -11.04 -2.67
N THR A 134 8.70 -11.03 -1.40
CA THR A 134 9.16 -12.24 -0.69
C THR A 134 8.08 -13.32 -0.54
N ASP A 135 6.80 -12.98 -0.71
CA ASP A 135 5.69 -13.94 -0.79
C ASP A 135 5.60 -14.68 -2.14
N LYS A 136 6.64 -14.54 -2.97
CA LYS A 136 6.78 -15.12 -4.30
C LYS A 136 5.86 -14.45 -5.31
N SER A 137 5.84 -13.13 -5.36
CA SER A 137 5.13 -12.37 -6.40
C SER A 137 6.10 -11.50 -7.20
N ILE A 138 5.89 -11.42 -8.51
CA ILE A 138 6.62 -10.52 -9.40
C ILE A 138 5.62 -9.52 -9.95
N ILE A 139 5.95 -8.24 -9.88
CA ILE A 139 5.11 -7.17 -10.38
C ILE A 139 5.87 -6.43 -11.47
N LEU A 140 5.27 -6.31 -12.65
CA LEU A 140 5.75 -5.45 -13.71
C LEU A 140 4.99 -4.13 -13.66
N LEU A 141 5.71 -3.02 -13.78
CA LEU A 141 5.17 -1.68 -13.62
C LEU A 141 5.57 -0.82 -14.82
N GLY A 142 4.67 0.04 -15.26
CA GLY A 142 4.98 1.03 -16.27
C GLY A 142 4.01 2.20 -16.24
N GLY A 143 4.47 3.37 -16.66
CA GLY A 143 3.62 4.54 -16.71
C GLY A 143 4.21 5.72 -17.46
N ILE A 144 3.34 6.69 -17.67
CA ILE A 144 3.62 7.93 -18.40
C ILE A 144 2.99 9.10 -17.68
N ARG A 145 3.71 10.23 -17.66
CA ARG A 145 3.22 11.53 -17.26
C ARG A 145 2.96 12.37 -18.51
N ALA A 146 1.70 12.73 -18.72
CA ALA A 146 1.26 13.67 -19.73
C ALA A 146 0.87 14.99 -19.05
N ASN A 147 1.84 15.89 -18.88
CA ASN A 147 1.67 17.18 -18.22
C ASN A 147 1.19 17.02 -16.75
N ARG A 148 -0.11 17.21 -16.49
CA ARG A 148 -0.73 17.05 -15.16
C ARG A 148 -1.33 15.67 -14.92
N LEU A 149 -1.46 14.86 -15.97
CA LEU A 149 -2.03 13.52 -15.90
C LEU A 149 -0.92 12.49 -15.79
N TYR A 150 -1.15 11.50 -14.94
CA TYR A 150 -0.27 10.37 -14.73
C TYR A 150 -1.08 9.12 -15.00
N PHE A 151 -0.56 8.28 -15.89
CA PHE A 151 -1.11 6.97 -16.20
C PHE A 151 -0.11 5.93 -15.77
N GLY A 152 -0.58 4.93 -15.04
CA GLY A 152 0.21 3.79 -14.60
C GLY A 152 -0.52 2.49 -14.90
N TYR A 153 0.25 1.45 -15.14
CA TYR A 153 -0.24 0.10 -15.30
C TYR A 153 0.69 -0.84 -14.53
N ALA A 154 0.10 -1.76 -13.79
CA ALA A 154 0.81 -2.79 -13.06
C ALA A 154 0.22 -4.17 -13.39
N PHE A 155 1.11 -5.15 -13.52
CA PHE A 155 0.76 -6.55 -13.68
C PHE A 155 1.39 -7.34 -12.54
N ASP A 156 0.56 -7.83 -11.62
CA ASP A 156 0.98 -8.68 -10.49
C ASP A 156 0.83 -10.15 -10.87
N TYR A 157 1.96 -10.86 -10.89
CA TYR A 157 2.03 -12.28 -11.13
C TYR A 157 2.55 -13.01 -9.88
N ASN A 158 1.66 -13.77 -9.25
CA ASN A 158 2.01 -14.65 -8.15
C ASN A 158 2.75 -15.88 -8.70
N LEU A 159 3.75 -16.42 -7.99
CA LEU A 159 4.50 -17.63 -8.34
C LEU A 159 4.15 -18.82 -7.44
N THR A 160 3.19 -18.65 -6.53
CA THR A 160 2.75 -19.69 -5.59
C THR A 160 1.78 -20.66 -6.26
N ASN A 161 1.44 -21.77 -5.57
CA ASN A 161 0.49 -22.77 -6.07
C ASN A 161 -0.94 -22.22 -6.35
N ILE A 162 -1.24 -20.99 -5.91
CA ILE A 162 -2.49 -20.27 -6.21
C ILE A 162 -2.55 -19.85 -7.69
N THR A 163 -1.41 -19.81 -8.40
CA THR A 163 -1.36 -19.59 -9.87
C THR A 163 -2.25 -20.53 -10.67
N ARG A 164 -2.52 -21.74 -10.17
CA ARG A 164 -3.44 -22.68 -10.83
C ARG A 164 -4.89 -22.17 -10.86
N TYR A 165 -5.22 -21.17 -10.05
CA TYR A 165 -6.55 -20.58 -9.90
C TYR A 165 -6.59 -19.08 -10.21
N THR A 166 -5.45 -18.46 -10.56
CA THR A 166 -5.37 -17.01 -10.82
C THR A 166 -4.32 -16.73 -11.88
N TYR A 167 -4.72 -16.01 -12.94
CA TYR A 167 -3.87 -15.68 -14.09
C TYR A 167 -3.03 -14.39 -13.89
N GLY A 168 -2.92 -13.91 -12.65
CA GLY A 168 -2.38 -12.60 -12.32
C GLY A 168 -3.45 -11.51 -12.20
N SER A 169 -3.04 -10.31 -11.80
CA SER A 169 -3.92 -9.15 -11.63
C SER A 169 -3.41 -7.98 -12.46
N HIS A 170 -4.34 -7.29 -13.11
CA HIS A 170 -4.08 -6.09 -13.91
C HIS A 170 -4.61 -4.87 -13.18
N GLU A 171 -3.76 -3.90 -12.91
CA GLU A 171 -4.13 -2.67 -12.22
C GLU A 171 -3.84 -1.47 -13.12
N LEU A 172 -4.82 -0.56 -13.21
CA LEU A 172 -4.72 0.68 -13.96
C LEU A 172 -4.81 1.85 -12.98
N MET A 173 -3.86 2.77 -13.06
CA MET A 173 -3.81 3.98 -12.26
C MET A 173 -3.98 5.20 -13.15
N VAL A 174 -4.86 6.11 -12.73
CA VAL A 174 -4.95 7.46 -13.30
C VAL A 174 -4.85 8.45 -12.14
N ALA A 175 -3.93 9.41 -12.24
CA ALA A 175 -3.79 10.48 -11.27
C ALA A 175 -3.72 11.83 -11.96
N LEU A 176 -4.26 12.85 -11.30
CA LEU A 176 -4.30 14.23 -11.79
C LEU A 176 -3.67 15.14 -10.74
N LYS A 177 -2.61 15.85 -11.13
CA LYS A 177 -1.89 16.80 -10.28
C LYS A 177 -2.53 18.19 -10.39
N PHE A 178 -3.00 18.71 -9.26
CA PHE A 178 -3.52 20.07 -9.14
C PHE A 178 -2.47 20.99 -8.51
N GLY A 179 -2.36 22.21 -9.04
CA GLY A 179 -1.37 23.20 -8.60
C GLY A 179 -0.03 23.05 -9.30
N ASP A 180 0.61 24.19 -9.57
CA ASP A 180 1.98 24.26 -10.09
C ASP A 180 2.85 24.92 -9.02
N SER A 181 3.65 24.13 -8.32
CA SER A 181 4.65 24.67 -7.39
C SER A 181 5.89 25.09 -8.18
N ALA A 182 5.71 26.06 -9.07
CA ALA A 182 6.80 26.79 -9.68
C ALA A 182 7.43 27.72 -8.62
N ARG A 183 8.34 27.17 -7.79
CA ARG A 183 9.54 27.85 -7.25
C ARG A 183 10.21 27.02 -6.13
N ARG A 184 11.18 26.17 -6.51
CA ARG A 184 12.62 26.32 -6.15
C ARG A 184 13.45 25.07 -6.40
N TYR A 185 12.86 23.89 -6.57
CA TYR A 185 13.62 22.65 -6.78
C TYR A 185 12.89 21.69 -7.72
N ARG A 186 13.46 21.46 -8.91
CA ARG A 186 12.90 20.57 -9.95
C ARG A 186 12.65 19.15 -9.46
N TRP A 187 13.42 18.67 -8.48
CA TRP A 187 13.30 17.32 -7.92
C TRP A 187 12.08 17.12 -7.00
N LEU A 188 11.49 18.18 -6.45
CA LEU A 188 10.25 18.09 -5.67
C LEU A 188 9.01 17.83 -6.54
N LEU A 189 9.08 18.06 -7.85
CA LEU A 189 7.94 17.90 -8.77
C LEU A 189 7.57 16.44 -9.03
N ARG A 190 8.41 15.49 -8.60
CA ARG A 190 8.20 14.04 -8.77
C ARG A 190 7.32 13.38 -7.71
N TYR A 191 6.99 14.10 -6.64
CA TYR A 191 6.03 13.67 -5.62
C TYR A 191 4.74 14.53 -5.69
#